data_AF-A0A937P0K4-F1
#
_entry.id   AF-A0A937P0K4-F1
#
_cell.length_a   1.000
_cell.length_b   1.000
_cell.length_c   1.000
_cell.angle_alpha   90.00
_cell.angle_beta   90.00
_cell.angle_gamma   90.00
#
_symmetry.space_group_name_H-M   'P 1'
#
loop_
_entity.id
_entity.type
_entity.pdbx_description
1 polymer ?
#
loop_
_entity_poly.entity_id
_entity_poly.type
_entity_poly.pdbx_seq_one_letter_code
_entity_poly.pdbx_strand_id
1 'polypeptide(L)'
;MKNRYSFFAFCIIGIVLLYFRISYLDFKSETPLKVTTWDALGYYMYLPSIFIYQDFTELKWFSDIDNEYSVSGGCVYQARKHKNGNYVFKYLGGVAIMQSPFFFAGHLIAKNTNYKEDGFSPPYQYAIAFCVLFYCILAIFLLRKILLIYFDDVTTAITLLLLILATNFIQYVAIDGGQSHGFIFPLYVLVLYTTLKWHQKPSLVWASLTGLIIGLATISRPTEAIMLFIPLLWNTQTKELAKAKWRLAKRYKKHIAYAVLFSFIGVLPQLIYWKIVTGSFVYDVGSKWDFLTPHLRVLFGWEKGWFIYTPITIFFVIGLFFIKKFPFKNSVLTFCLLNIYIIISWHIWRYGGSYSCRALVQSYPVFALPFAAIIQKISFKKWRFIFYILGIYLLFVNLFQIRQYNKTILHYDHMNRRYYSRIYLNPNPSPLDMSLLDTDERLYNEKKYHKEIIVDIDSTLNIQITPYSSNLLIETKIRQDLLTDKKLDNWIKVESAIQVNQGFSSSYINSELQIGDTIKHNKIRLFSPISQNGQTNEYAFYMKIPDYFKEGFFRLHISSSGSEFEGIVKNIKITYINKRLSRDRD
;
A
#
# COMPACT_ATOMS: atom_id res chain seq x y z
N MET A 1 -21.86 -32.48 -1.38
CA MET A 1 -22.11 -31.02 -1.52
C MET A 1 -21.75 -30.58 -2.93
N LYS A 2 -22.68 -29.92 -3.65
CA LYS A 2 -22.38 -29.29 -4.96
C LYS A 2 -21.39 -28.14 -4.75
N ASN A 3 -20.40 -28.01 -5.63
CA ASN A 3 -19.39 -26.94 -5.61
C ASN A 3 -18.55 -26.88 -4.31
N ARG A 4 -18.02 -28.04 -3.88
CA ARG A 4 -17.27 -28.18 -2.61
C ARG A 4 -15.93 -27.46 -2.61
N TYR A 5 -15.19 -27.44 -3.73
CA TYR A 5 -13.83 -26.90 -3.77
C TYR A 5 -13.82 -25.38 -3.55
N SER A 6 -14.71 -24.67 -4.24
CA SER A 6 -14.82 -23.22 -4.06
C SER A 6 -15.36 -22.84 -2.68
N PHE A 7 -16.14 -23.71 -2.04
CA PHE A 7 -16.58 -23.51 -0.66
C PHE A 7 -15.42 -23.70 0.34
N PHE A 8 -14.62 -24.76 0.19
CA PHE A 8 -13.41 -24.93 1.00
C PHE A 8 -12.41 -23.78 0.81
N ALA A 9 -12.20 -23.32 -0.42
CA ALA A 9 -11.39 -22.14 -0.70
C ALA A 9 -11.89 -20.90 0.04
N PHE A 10 -13.21 -20.66 0.03
CA PHE A 10 -13.83 -19.58 0.80
C PHE A 10 -13.55 -19.71 2.31
N CYS A 11 -13.71 -20.89 2.89
CA CYS A 11 -13.41 -21.12 4.31
C CYS A 11 -11.94 -20.87 4.64
N ILE A 12 -11.01 -21.36 3.81
CA ILE A 12 -9.57 -21.11 3.96
C ILE A 12 -9.28 -19.61 3.93
N ILE A 13 -9.85 -18.88 2.98
CA ILE A 13 -9.69 -17.43 2.89
C ILE A 13 -10.19 -16.74 4.17
N GLY A 14 -11.37 -17.12 4.67
CA GLY A 14 -11.91 -16.58 5.92
C GLY A 14 -10.97 -16.82 7.11
N ILE A 15 -10.45 -18.04 7.26
CA ILE A 15 -9.49 -18.40 8.32
C ILE A 15 -8.21 -17.57 8.19
N VAL A 16 -7.65 -17.44 6.98
CA VAL A 16 -6.41 -16.67 6.77
C VAL A 16 -6.63 -15.18 7.08
N LEU A 17 -7.73 -14.58 6.62
CA LEU A 17 -8.03 -13.17 6.92
C LEU A 17 -8.20 -12.93 8.43
N LEU A 18 -8.90 -13.83 9.13
CA LEU A 18 -9.03 -13.76 10.58
C LEU A 18 -7.68 -13.94 11.29
N TYR A 19 -6.88 -14.91 10.87
CA TYR A 19 -5.54 -15.13 11.40
C TYR A 19 -4.66 -13.89 11.26
N PHE A 20 -4.65 -13.24 10.09
CA PHE A 20 -3.90 -11.99 9.90
C PHE A 20 -4.46 -10.87 10.76
N ARG A 21 -5.78 -10.67 10.82
CA ARG A 21 -6.35 -9.66 11.72
C ARG A 21 -5.89 -9.86 13.15
N ILE A 22 -6.04 -11.07 13.68
CA ILE A 22 -5.69 -11.43 15.07
C ILE A 22 -4.18 -11.32 15.32
N SER A 23 -3.34 -11.75 14.38
CA SER A 23 -1.88 -11.67 14.51
C SER A 23 -1.35 -10.24 14.53
N TYR A 24 -2.12 -9.29 14.00
CA TYR A 24 -1.85 -7.86 13.99
C TYR A 24 -2.82 -7.09 14.92
N LEU A 25 -3.52 -7.79 15.81
CA LEU A 25 -4.06 -7.19 17.03
C LEU A 25 -2.90 -7.18 18.01
N ASP A 26 -2.46 -6.00 18.42
CA ASP A 26 -1.23 -5.85 19.19
C ASP A 26 -1.44 -6.20 20.68
N PHE A 27 -1.89 -7.43 20.96
CA PHE A 27 -2.19 -7.93 22.31
C PHE A 27 -0.96 -7.94 23.23
N LYS A 28 0.24 -7.80 22.68
CA LYS A 28 1.52 -7.83 23.41
C LYS A 28 2.18 -6.46 23.55
N SER A 29 1.75 -5.45 22.79
CA SER A 29 2.23 -4.09 22.97
C SER A 29 1.39 -3.37 24.02
N GLU A 30 2.00 -2.47 24.77
CA GLU A 30 1.28 -1.50 25.61
C GLU A 30 0.48 -0.49 24.78
N THR A 31 0.56 -0.55 23.44
CA THR A 31 -0.12 0.37 22.54
C THR A 31 -1.49 -0.17 22.09
N PRO A 32 -2.58 0.59 22.27
CA PRO A 32 -3.91 0.16 21.86
C PRO A 32 -4.01 0.04 20.33
N LEU A 33 -4.91 -0.82 19.84
CA LEU A 33 -5.21 -0.96 18.41
C LEU A 33 -5.62 0.39 17.81
N LYS A 34 -4.95 0.81 16.74
CA LYS A 34 -5.23 2.08 16.03
C LYS A 34 -5.58 1.83 14.56
N VAL A 35 -6.87 1.69 14.25
CA VAL A 35 -7.36 1.41 12.88
C VAL A 35 -7.74 2.69 12.14
N THR A 36 -8.14 3.72 12.88
CA THR A 36 -8.68 4.98 12.35
C THR A 36 -7.64 6.11 12.38
N THR A 37 -6.45 5.85 11.82
CA THR A 37 -5.33 6.80 11.78
C THR A 37 -4.94 7.17 10.35
N TRP A 38 -4.13 8.22 10.19
CA TRP A 38 -3.61 8.65 8.88
C TRP A 38 -4.75 8.89 7.86
N ASP A 39 -4.75 8.19 6.72
CA ASP A 39 -5.79 8.29 5.70
C ASP A 39 -7.13 7.72 6.19
N ALA A 40 -7.10 6.66 7.01
CA ALA A 40 -8.30 6.02 7.56
C ALA A 40 -9.08 6.97 8.46
N LEU A 41 -8.36 7.80 9.23
CA LEU A 41 -8.95 8.84 10.07
C LEU A 41 -9.85 9.76 9.25
N GLY A 42 -9.39 10.23 8.10
CA GLY A 42 -10.15 11.18 7.29
C GLY A 42 -11.46 10.61 6.72
N TYR A 43 -11.52 9.30 6.45
CA TYR A 43 -12.76 8.62 6.12
C TYR A 43 -13.67 8.45 7.34
N TYR A 44 -13.09 8.26 8.52
CA TYR A 44 -13.79 7.93 9.76
C TYR A 44 -14.38 9.15 10.47
N MET A 45 -13.68 10.30 10.47
CA MET A 45 -13.98 11.50 11.25
C MET A 45 -15.43 11.99 11.14
N TYR A 46 -16.10 11.76 10.01
CA TYR A 46 -17.53 12.07 9.85
C TYR A 46 -18.39 11.50 10.99
N LEU A 47 -18.11 10.27 11.44
CA LEU A 47 -18.91 9.59 12.45
C LEU A 47 -18.86 10.27 13.82
N PRO A 48 -17.69 10.40 14.48
CA PRO A 48 -17.63 11.09 15.78
C PRO A 48 -18.02 12.57 15.66
N SER A 49 -17.63 13.26 14.57
CA SER A 49 -17.96 14.68 14.40
C SER A 49 -19.47 14.94 14.37
N ILE A 50 -20.23 14.05 13.71
CA ILE A 50 -21.68 14.22 13.56
C ILE A 50 -22.44 13.67 14.78
N PHE A 51 -22.08 12.47 15.26
CA PHE A 51 -22.92 11.74 16.20
C PHE A 51 -22.50 11.88 17.67
N ILE A 52 -21.24 12.23 17.95
CA ILE A 52 -20.74 12.38 19.33
C ILE A 52 -20.56 13.86 19.64
N TYR A 53 -19.73 14.56 18.87
CA TYR A 53 -19.34 15.94 19.17
C TYR A 53 -20.30 16.99 18.60
N GLN A 54 -21.12 16.62 17.60
CA GLN A 54 -22.02 17.53 16.88
C GLN A 54 -21.27 18.78 16.33
N ASP A 55 -20.00 18.61 16.02
CA ASP A 55 -19.07 19.63 15.51
C ASP A 55 -18.22 19.03 14.39
N PHE A 56 -18.70 19.18 13.15
CA PHE A 56 -17.98 18.81 11.93
C PHE A 56 -17.49 20.02 11.14
N THR A 57 -17.64 21.23 11.68
CA THR A 57 -17.26 22.50 11.05
C THR A 57 -16.07 23.16 11.73
N GLU A 58 -15.99 23.16 13.05
CA GLU A 58 -14.92 23.83 13.80
C GLU A 58 -13.87 22.85 14.34
N LEU A 59 -14.27 21.59 14.60
CA LEU A 59 -13.41 20.50 15.09
C LEU A 59 -12.68 20.83 16.40
N LYS A 60 -13.34 21.53 17.33
CA LYS A 60 -12.74 21.93 18.62
C LYS A 60 -12.30 20.75 19.47
N TRP A 61 -12.99 19.62 19.33
CA TRP A 61 -12.72 18.36 20.01
C TRP A 61 -11.46 17.63 19.52
N PHE A 62 -10.98 17.95 18.31
CA PHE A 62 -9.99 17.12 17.62
C PHE A 62 -8.61 17.15 18.27
N SER A 63 -8.18 18.29 18.81
CA SER A 63 -6.88 18.41 19.48
C SER A 63 -6.75 17.46 20.65
N ASP A 64 -7.80 17.33 21.44
CA ASP A 64 -7.80 16.49 22.64
C ASP A 64 -7.73 15.00 22.27
N ILE A 65 -8.46 14.61 21.23
CA ILE A 65 -8.40 13.25 20.67
C ILE A 65 -7.02 12.94 20.08
N ASP A 66 -6.42 13.87 19.35
CA ASP A 66 -5.10 13.63 18.77
C ASP A 66 -4.00 13.58 19.83
N ASN A 67 -4.11 14.39 20.88
CA ASN A 67 -3.20 14.33 22.03
C ASN A 67 -3.31 12.99 22.78
N GLU A 68 -4.53 12.47 22.96
CA GLU A 68 -4.75 11.21 23.67
C GLU A 68 -4.37 9.98 22.82
N TYR A 69 -4.76 9.97 21.54
CA TYR A 69 -4.71 8.76 20.71
C TYR A 69 -3.68 8.83 19.56
N SER A 70 -3.10 10.00 19.26
CA SER A 70 -2.14 10.24 18.17
C SER A 70 -2.63 9.70 16.82
N VAL A 71 -3.80 10.16 16.39
CA VAL A 71 -4.52 9.62 15.23
C VAL A 71 -4.18 10.32 13.91
N SER A 72 -3.73 11.57 13.95
CA SER A 72 -3.45 12.40 12.78
C SER A 72 -2.22 11.93 11.99
N GLY A 73 -1.28 11.28 12.66
CA GLY A 73 0.06 10.99 12.12
C GLY A 73 1.06 12.13 12.32
N GLY A 74 0.78 13.05 13.25
CA GLY A 74 1.67 14.17 13.62
C GLY A 74 1.38 15.49 12.90
N CYS A 75 0.49 15.48 11.89
CA CYS A 75 0.00 16.69 11.24
C CYS A 75 -1.41 16.47 10.69
N VAL A 76 -2.31 17.44 10.92
CA VAL A 76 -3.72 17.34 10.52
C VAL A 76 -3.87 17.71 9.04
N TYR A 77 -3.72 16.72 8.16
CA TYR A 77 -3.93 16.88 6.71
C TYR A 77 -5.29 16.35 6.22
N GLN A 78 -6.03 15.67 7.10
CA GLN A 78 -7.33 15.04 6.85
C GLN A 78 -8.45 16.08 6.73
N ALA A 79 -8.28 17.27 7.31
CA ALA A 79 -9.18 18.41 7.20
C ALA A 79 -8.38 19.69 6.89
N ARG A 80 -9.00 20.63 6.18
CA ARG A 80 -8.38 21.92 5.82
C ARG A 80 -9.35 23.07 6.10
N LYS A 81 -8.83 24.19 6.60
CA LYS A 81 -9.64 25.40 6.77
C LYS A 81 -10.05 25.98 5.42
N HIS A 82 -11.34 26.30 5.29
CA HIS A 82 -11.92 27.02 4.17
C HIS A 82 -11.93 28.53 4.45
N LYS A 83 -12.21 29.34 3.42
CA LYS A 83 -12.20 30.81 3.50
C LYS A 83 -13.17 31.37 4.54
N ASN A 84 -14.26 30.66 4.84
CA ASN A 84 -15.24 31.04 5.86
C ASN A 84 -14.84 30.61 7.28
N GLY A 85 -13.66 30.04 7.48
CA GLY A 85 -13.17 29.57 8.79
C GLY A 85 -13.48 28.09 9.10
N ASN A 86 -14.45 27.48 8.43
CA ASN A 86 -14.81 26.07 8.66
C ASN A 86 -13.74 25.11 8.17
N TYR A 87 -13.59 23.97 8.83
CA TYR A 87 -12.82 22.84 8.36
C TYR A 87 -13.61 22.00 7.35
N VAL A 88 -12.99 21.69 6.22
CA VAL A 88 -13.51 20.79 5.19
C VAL A 88 -12.67 19.53 5.17
N PHE A 89 -13.34 18.38 5.23
CA PHE A 89 -12.67 17.08 5.16
C PHE A 89 -12.16 16.82 3.74
N LYS A 90 -10.93 16.32 3.68
CA LYS A 90 -10.24 15.95 2.43
C LYS A 90 -10.85 14.69 1.80
N TYR A 91 -11.21 13.73 2.64
CA TYR A 91 -11.80 12.46 2.21
C TYR A 91 -13.32 12.56 2.26
N LEU A 92 -14.03 11.87 1.36
CA LEU A 92 -15.49 11.90 1.29
C LEU A 92 -16.11 10.84 2.23
N GLY A 93 -17.35 11.08 2.66
CA GLY A 93 -18.01 10.35 3.75
C GLY A 93 -18.63 8.99 3.39
N GLY A 94 -18.47 8.48 2.16
CA GLY A 94 -19.08 7.20 1.76
C GLY A 94 -18.61 6.01 2.60
N VAL A 95 -17.32 5.99 2.98
CA VAL A 95 -16.76 4.95 3.86
C VAL A 95 -17.32 5.06 5.29
N ALA A 96 -17.52 6.28 5.82
CA ALA A 96 -18.15 6.49 7.11
C ALA A 96 -19.58 5.91 7.16
N ILE A 97 -20.37 6.09 6.09
CA ILE A 97 -21.72 5.50 6.00
C ILE A 97 -21.63 3.98 6.14
N MET A 98 -20.67 3.34 5.47
CA MET A 98 -20.47 1.90 5.56
C MET A 98 -19.98 1.46 6.95
N GLN A 99 -19.17 2.28 7.62
CA GLN A 99 -18.67 2.02 8.97
C GLN A 99 -19.76 2.21 10.05
N SER A 100 -20.79 3.01 9.78
CA SER A 100 -21.79 3.43 10.78
C SER A 100 -22.44 2.31 11.60
N PRO A 101 -22.84 1.13 11.06
CA PRO A 101 -23.49 0.12 11.89
C PRO A 101 -22.56 -0.45 12.96
N PHE A 102 -21.27 -0.61 12.63
CA PHE A 102 -20.26 -1.09 13.56
C PHE A 102 -19.76 0.01 14.48
N PHE A 103 -19.71 1.26 14.02
CA PHE A 103 -19.46 2.40 14.88
C PHE A 103 -20.49 2.49 16.01
N PHE A 104 -21.79 2.39 15.71
CA PHE A 104 -22.83 2.41 16.73
C PHE A 104 -22.79 1.19 17.65
N ALA A 105 -22.40 0.01 17.14
CA ALA A 105 -22.15 -1.14 18.00
C ALA A 105 -20.96 -0.89 18.96
N GLY A 106 -19.87 -0.28 18.47
CA GLY A 106 -18.74 0.14 19.30
C GLY A 106 -19.13 1.18 20.34
N HIS A 107 -19.94 2.17 19.96
CA HIS A 107 -20.48 3.19 20.86
C HIS A 107 -21.34 2.57 21.96
N LEU A 108 -22.23 1.63 21.61
CA LEU A 108 -23.05 0.91 22.59
C LEU A 108 -22.19 0.10 23.56
N ILE A 109 -21.12 -0.55 23.08
CA ILE A 109 -20.18 -1.27 23.95
C ILE A 109 -19.47 -0.30 24.89
N ALA A 110 -18.94 0.82 24.37
CA ALA A 110 -18.26 1.83 25.18
C ALA A 110 -19.18 2.33 26.30
N LYS A 111 -20.42 2.69 25.97
CA LYS A 111 -21.44 3.15 26.93
C LYS A 111 -21.79 2.16 28.04
N ASN A 112 -21.71 0.85 27.76
CA ASN A 112 -22.03 -0.20 28.73
C ASN A 112 -20.78 -0.78 29.42
N THR A 113 -19.62 -0.15 29.26
CA THR A 113 -18.35 -0.59 29.84
C THR A 113 -17.57 0.62 30.37
N ASN A 114 -16.36 0.41 30.91
CA ASN A 114 -15.53 1.49 31.45
C ASN A 114 -14.70 2.24 30.39
N TYR A 115 -15.09 2.16 29.11
CA TYR A 115 -14.39 2.83 28.01
C TYR A 115 -15.01 4.19 27.69
N LYS A 116 -14.19 5.16 27.27
CA LYS A 116 -14.64 6.49 26.88
C LYS A 116 -15.59 6.43 25.68
N GLU A 117 -16.68 7.19 25.73
CA GLU A 117 -17.67 7.34 24.65
C GLU A 117 -17.24 8.39 23.61
N ASP A 118 -15.96 8.40 23.24
CA ASP A 118 -15.33 9.50 22.47
C ASP A 118 -15.20 9.23 20.97
N GLY A 119 -15.57 8.03 20.51
CA GLY A 119 -15.41 7.62 19.11
C GLY A 119 -14.03 7.05 18.77
N PHE A 120 -13.09 6.98 19.72
CA PHE A 120 -11.71 6.56 19.43
C PHE A 120 -11.20 5.49 20.38
N SER A 121 -11.82 5.34 21.54
CA SER A 121 -11.51 4.29 22.51
C SER A 121 -11.58 2.87 21.92
N PRO A 122 -10.97 1.86 22.57
CA PRO A 122 -10.80 0.52 22.00
C PRO A 122 -12.06 -0.11 21.38
N PRO A 123 -13.28 -0.05 21.98
CA PRO A 123 -14.49 -0.59 21.36
C PRO A 123 -14.72 -0.13 19.92
N TYR A 124 -14.46 1.14 19.60
CA TYR A 124 -14.59 1.68 18.25
C TYR A 124 -13.55 1.08 17.29
N GLN A 125 -12.29 1.03 17.72
CA GLN A 125 -11.19 0.52 16.89
C GLN A 125 -11.41 -0.94 16.52
N TYR A 126 -11.81 -1.78 17.49
CA TYR A 126 -12.15 -3.18 17.22
C TYR A 126 -13.38 -3.30 16.31
N ALA A 127 -14.44 -2.54 16.58
CA ALA A 127 -15.66 -2.61 15.76
C ALA A 127 -15.37 -2.28 14.29
N ILE A 128 -14.59 -1.22 14.01
CA ILE A 128 -14.20 -0.86 12.64
C ILE A 128 -13.27 -1.90 12.01
N ALA A 129 -12.32 -2.46 12.78
CA ALA A 129 -11.42 -3.50 12.30
C ALA A 129 -12.16 -4.77 11.86
N PHE A 130 -13.21 -5.18 12.59
CA PHE A 130 -14.03 -6.34 12.24
C PHE A 130 -15.12 -6.02 11.21
N CYS A 131 -15.56 -4.76 11.11
CA CYS A 131 -16.53 -4.30 10.11
C CYS A 131 -16.10 -4.61 8.68
N VAL A 132 -14.89 -4.20 8.30
CA VAL A 132 -14.36 -4.42 6.94
C VAL A 132 -14.20 -5.90 6.62
N LEU A 133 -13.76 -6.71 7.59
CA LEU A 133 -13.61 -8.16 7.43
C LEU A 133 -14.95 -8.83 7.21
N PHE A 134 -15.95 -8.47 8.01
CA PHE A 134 -17.31 -8.98 7.86
C PHE A 134 -17.85 -8.71 6.45
N TYR A 135 -17.76 -7.47 5.96
CA TYR A 135 -18.22 -7.14 4.62
C TYR A 135 -17.43 -7.84 3.51
N CYS A 136 -16.10 -7.91 3.61
CA CYS A 136 -15.28 -8.60 2.63
C CYS A 136 -15.54 -10.11 2.59
N ILE A 137 -15.73 -10.78 3.73
CA ILE A 137 -16.04 -12.22 3.76
C ILE A 137 -17.38 -12.48 3.07
N LEU A 138 -18.42 -11.70 3.37
CA LEU A 138 -19.71 -11.80 2.68
C LEU A 138 -19.59 -11.54 1.18
N ALA A 139 -18.81 -10.52 0.80
CA ALA A 139 -18.55 -10.19 -0.58
C ALA A 139 -17.80 -11.31 -1.32
N ILE A 140 -16.81 -11.96 -0.71
CA ILE A 140 -16.09 -13.09 -1.32
C ILE A 140 -17.04 -14.29 -1.52
N PHE A 141 -17.93 -14.56 -0.56
CA PHE A 141 -18.96 -15.58 -0.73
C PHE A 141 -19.92 -15.27 -1.89
N LEU A 142 -20.29 -14.01 -2.07
CA LEU A 142 -21.12 -13.57 -3.19
C LEU A 142 -20.36 -13.61 -4.52
N LEU A 143 -19.08 -13.20 -4.54
CA LEU A 143 -18.20 -13.29 -5.70
C LEU A 143 -18.05 -14.74 -6.16
N ARG A 144 -17.90 -15.68 -5.24
CA ARG A 144 -17.95 -17.12 -5.53
C ARG A 144 -19.21 -17.50 -6.31
N LYS A 145 -20.39 -17.03 -5.87
CA LYS A 145 -21.65 -17.30 -6.58
C LYS A 145 -21.67 -16.70 -7.98
N ILE A 146 -21.11 -15.50 -8.17
CA ILE A 146 -21.01 -14.86 -9.49
C ILE A 146 -20.10 -15.67 -10.42
N LEU A 147 -18.93 -16.08 -9.94
CA LEU A 147 -17.97 -16.87 -10.74
C LEU A 147 -18.55 -18.22 -11.15
N LEU A 148 -19.26 -18.91 -10.25
CA LEU A 148 -19.90 -20.20 -10.54
C LEU A 148 -21.02 -20.16 -11.60
N ILE A 149 -21.46 -18.97 -12.03
CA ILE A 149 -22.38 -18.82 -13.17
C ILE A 149 -21.66 -19.08 -14.49
N TYR A 150 -20.36 -18.80 -14.55
CA TYR A 150 -19.57 -18.78 -15.78
C TYR A 150 -18.45 -19.82 -15.81
N PHE A 151 -17.97 -20.23 -14.64
CA PHE A 151 -16.79 -21.08 -14.47
C PHE A 151 -17.11 -22.29 -13.60
N ASP A 152 -16.34 -23.36 -13.75
CA ASP A 152 -16.46 -24.55 -12.90
C ASP A 152 -15.97 -24.29 -11.46
N ASP A 153 -16.24 -25.27 -10.58
CA ASP A 153 -15.94 -25.18 -9.16
C ASP A 153 -14.44 -25.07 -8.85
N VAL A 154 -13.59 -25.77 -9.60
CA VAL A 154 -12.13 -25.78 -9.40
C VAL A 154 -11.53 -24.46 -9.87
N THR A 155 -11.91 -24.00 -11.06
CA THR A 155 -11.53 -22.68 -11.57
C THR A 155 -11.90 -21.59 -10.57
N THR A 156 -13.13 -21.63 -10.05
CA THR A 156 -13.60 -20.66 -9.06
C THR A 156 -12.76 -20.72 -7.78
N ALA A 157 -12.48 -21.91 -7.26
CA ALA A 157 -11.65 -22.10 -6.07
C ALA A 157 -10.24 -21.49 -6.23
N ILE A 158 -9.57 -21.82 -7.33
CA ILE A 158 -8.21 -21.32 -7.63
C ILE A 158 -8.23 -19.80 -7.82
N THR A 159 -9.23 -19.27 -8.54
CA THR A 159 -9.39 -17.82 -8.74
C THR A 159 -9.47 -17.10 -7.41
N LEU A 160 -10.33 -17.56 -6.49
CA LEU A 160 -10.52 -16.92 -5.18
C LEU A 160 -9.25 -17.01 -4.33
N LEU A 161 -8.61 -18.18 -4.26
CA LEU A 161 -7.38 -18.36 -3.49
C LEU A 161 -6.26 -17.44 -3.99
N LEU A 162 -6.00 -17.42 -5.29
CA LEU A 162 -4.93 -16.61 -5.85
C LEU A 162 -5.26 -15.11 -5.83
N LEU A 163 -6.51 -14.73 -6.09
CA LEU A 163 -6.91 -13.33 -6.06
C LEU A 163 -6.78 -12.72 -4.66
N ILE A 164 -7.13 -13.46 -3.61
CA ILE A 164 -7.12 -12.96 -2.24
C ILE A 164 -5.77 -13.19 -1.56
N LEU A 165 -5.15 -14.35 -1.73
CA LEU A 165 -3.95 -14.74 -0.98
C LEU A 165 -2.63 -14.52 -1.72
N ALA A 166 -2.65 -14.33 -3.04
CA ALA A 166 -1.45 -14.00 -3.82
C ALA A 166 -1.40 -12.52 -4.26
N THR A 167 -2.27 -11.66 -3.70
CA THR A 167 -2.24 -10.21 -3.89
C THR A 167 -2.12 -9.46 -2.56
N ASN A 168 -1.94 -8.15 -2.63
CA ASN A 168 -1.92 -7.22 -1.51
C ASN A 168 -3.29 -7.05 -0.81
N PHE A 169 -4.32 -7.81 -1.18
CA PHE A 169 -5.65 -7.75 -0.58
C PHE A 169 -5.63 -7.96 0.95
N ILE A 170 -4.87 -8.93 1.44
CA ILE A 170 -4.76 -9.21 2.90
C ILE A 170 -4.28 -7.96 3.64
N GLN A 171 -3.28 -7.24 3.11
CA GLN A 171 -2.75 -6.02 3.73
C GLN A 171 -3.87 -5.01 3.97
N TYR A 172 -4.69 -4.71 2.96
CA TYR A 172 -5.69 -3.63 3.05
C TYR A 172 -7.03 -4.04 3.67
N VAL A 173 -7.23 -5.33 3.94
CA VAL A 173 -8.49 -5.83 4.53
C VAL A 173 -8.28 -6.34 5.95
N ALA A 174 -7.24 -7.14 6.19
CA ALA A 174 -7.01 -7.73 7.50
C ALA A 174 -6.10 -6.87 8.39
N ILE A 175 -5.14 -6.14 7.82
CA ILE A 175 -4.14 -5.38 8.58
C ILE A 175 -4.53 -3.89 8.61
N ASP A 176 -4.47 -3.21 7.46
CA ASP A 176 -4.80 -1.79 7.26
C ASP A 176 -6.30 -1.57 6.96
N GLY A 177 -7.17 -2.29 7.67
CA GLY A 177 -8.60 -2.40 7.38
C GLY A 177 -9.42 -1.10 7.48
N GLY A 178 -8.85 -0.03 8.04
CA GLY A 178 -9.51 1.28 8.14
C GLY A 178 -9.54 2.07 6.84
N GLN A 179 -8.75 1.68 5.83
CA GLN A 179 -8.69 2.39 4.54
C GLN A 179 -9.93 2.11 3.67
N SER A 180 -10.20 2.99 2.69
CA SER A 180 -11.35 2.86 1.79
C SER A 180 -11.43 1.55 0.99
N HIS A 181 -10.28 0.93 0.72
CA HIS A 181 -10.16 -0.17 -0.25
C HIS A 181 -11.00 -1.40 0.12
N GLY A 182 -10.95 -1.82 1.39
CA GLY A 182 -11.73 -2.95 1.89
C GLY A 182 -13.24 -2.67 1.90
N PHE A 183 -13.65 -1.42 2.10
CA PHE A 183 -15.07 -1.03 2.05
C PHE A 183 -15.61 -0.95 0.61
N ILE A 184 -14.79 -0.53 -0.36
CA ILE A 184 -15.23 -0.41 -1.76
C ILE A 184 -15.26 -1.78 -2.46
N PHE A 185 -14.43 -2.75 -2.05
CA PHE A 185 -14.43 -4.10 -2.63
C PHE A 185 -15.83 -4.78 -2.61
N PRO A 186 -16.58 -4.80 -1.48
CA PRO A 186 -17.96 -5.26 -1.45
C PRO A 186 -18.88 -4.54 -2.44
N LEU A 187 -18.73 -3.22 -2.62
CA LEU A 187 -19.54 -2.46 -3.58
C LEU A 187 -19.31 -2.95 -5.02
N TYR A 188 -18.08 -3.30 -5.39
CA TYR A 188 -17.79 -3.93 -6.68
C TYR A 188 -18.46 -5.30 -6.86
N VAL A 189 -18.47 -6.13 -5.81
CA VAL A 189 -19.18 -7.42 -5.88
C VAL A 189 -20.69 -7.19 -6.00
N LEU A 190 -21.25 -6.26 -5.22
CA LEU A 190 -22.68 -5.96 -5.21
C LEU A 190 -23.15 -5.34 -6.54
N VAL A 191 -22.37 -4.45 -7.16
CA VAL A 191 -22.73 -3.88 -8.47
C VAL A 191 -22.70 -4.96 -9.57
N LEU A 192 -21.73 -5.88 -9.54
CA LEU A 192 -21.72 -7.04 -10.44
C LEU A 192 -22.94 -7.94 -10.23
N TYR A 193 -23.28 -8.22 -8.97
CA TYR A 193 -24.44 -9.05 -8.62
C TYR A 193 -25.77 -8.44 -9.05
N THR A 194 -26.00 -7.17 -8.72
CA THR A 194 -27.24 -6.45 -9.07
C THR A 194 -27.37 -6.27 -10.58
N THR A 195 -26.26 -6.00 -11.28
CA THR A 195 -26.20 -5.98 -12.75
C THR A 195 -26.66 -7.32 -13.33
N LEU A 196 -26.10 -8.43 -12.83
CA LEU A 196 -26.47 -9.77 -13.29
C LEU A 196 -27.96 -10.07 -13.03
N LYS A 197 -28.47 -9.73 -11.84
CA LYS A 197 -29.88 -9.95 -11.48
C LYS A 197 -30.84 -9.14 -12.35
N TRP A 198 -30.51 -7.88 -12.62
CA TRP A 198 -31.33 -7.06 -13.50
C TRP A 198 -31.36 -7.59 -14.94
N HIS A 199 -30.23 -8.07 -15.48
CA HIS A 199 -30.19 -8.65 -16.82
C HIS A 199 -30.91 -9.99 -16.92
N GLN A 200 -30.97 -10.79 -15.84
CA GLN A 200 -31.73 -12.03 -15.79
C GLN A 200 -33.24 -11.78 -15.66
N LYS A 201 -33.63 -10.90 -14.75
CA LYS A 201 -35.03 -10.54 -14.48
C LYS A 201 -35.09 -9.04 -14.15
N PRO A 202 -35.36 -8.18 -15.15
CA PRO A 202 -35.44 -6.74 -14.92
C PRO A 202 -36.43 -6.39 -13.82
N SER A 203 -35.96 -5.64 -12.83
CA SER A 203 -36.77 -5.19 -11.69
C SER A 203 -36.32 -3.80 -11.28
N LEU A 204 -37.28 -2.98 -10.81
CA LEU A 204 -37.00 -1.67 -10.23
C LEU A 204 -36.05 -1.79 -9.04
N VAL A 205 -36.23 -2.79 -8.18
CA VAL A 205 -35.38 -3.00 -7.00
C VAL A 205 -33.92 -3.19 -7.41
N TRP A 206 -33.65 -4.05 -8.39
CA TRP A 206 -32.27 -4.26 -8.85
C TRP A 206 -31.66 -3.01 -9.47
N ALA A 207 -32.45 -2.23 -10.24
CA ALA A 207 -31.96 -0.99 -10.83
C ALA A 207 -31.67 0.09 -9.78
N SER A 208 -32.57 0.27 -8.81
CA SER A 208 -32.38 1.18 -7.67
C SER A 208 -31.15 0.81 -6.85
N LEU A 209 -30.97 -0.48 -6.53
CA LEU A 209 -29.81 -0.96 -5.79
C LEU A 209 -28.51 -0.72 -6.58
N THR A 210 -28.48 -1.02 -7.88
CA THR A 210 -27.32 -0.71 -8.74
C THR A 210 -26.99 0.78 -8.70
N GLY A 211 -28.00 1.65 -8.83
CA GLY A 211 -27.84 3.10 -8.72
C GLY A 211 -27.25 3.53 -7.38
N LEU A 212 -27.87 3.10 -6.28
CA LEU A 212 -27.44 3.44 -4.91
C LEU A 212 -26.01 3.00 -4.63
N ILE A 213 -25.62 1.79 -5.06
CA ILE A 213 -24.26 1.27 -4.90
C ILE A 213 -23.24 2.16 -5.64
N ILE A 214 -23.54 2.56 -6.89
CA ILE A 214 -22.66 3.44 -7.67
C ILE A 214 -22.57 4.83 -7.03
N GLY A 215 -23.68 5.37 -6.54
CA GLY A 215 -23.71 6.65 -5.83
C GLY A 215 -22.86 6.62 -4.55
N LEU A 216 -23.07 5.61 -3.71
CA LEU A 216 -22.28 5.38 -2.49
C LEU A 216 -20.80 5.17 -2.80
N ALA A 217 -20.46 4.39 -3.82
CA ALA A 217 -19.07 4.19 -4.24
C ALA A 217 -18.41 5.52 -4.67
N THR A 218 -19.15 6.37 -5.38
CA THR A 218 -18.67 7.68 -5.85
C THR A 218 -18.34 8.62 -4.68
N ILE A 219 -19.13 8.59 -3.60
CA ILE A 219 -18.79 9.36 -2.39
C ILE A 219 -17.86 8.62 -1.43
N SER A 220 -17.53 7.36 -1.67
CA SER A 220 -16.39 6.71 -1.01
C SER A 220 -15.09 7.18 -1.66
N ARG A 221 -15.02 7.17 -3.01
CA ARG A 221 -13.99 7.87 -3.80
C ARG A 221 -14.57 8.28 -5.15
N PRO A 222 -14.39 9.53 -5.61
CA PRO A 222 -14.97 9.99 -6.89
C PRO A 222 -14.54 9.15 -8.10
N THR A 223 -13.34 8.55 -8.05
CA THR A 223 -12.83 7.66 -9.10
C THR A 223 -13.71 6.42 -9.32
N GLU A 224 -14.49 5.99 -8.32
CA GLU A 224 -15.33 4.80 -8.44
C GLU A 224 -16.60 5.02 -9.27
N ALA A 225 -16.89 6.26 -9.70
CA ALA A 225 -17.99 6.54 -10.62
C ALA A 225 -17.89 5.69 -11.90
N ILE A 226 -16.68 5.29 -12.30
CA ILE A 226 -16.44 4.37 -13.43
C ILE A 226 -17.13 3.01 -13.28
N MET A 227 -17.60 2.63 -12.08
CA MET A 227 -18.47 1.47 -11.86
C MET A 227 -19.70 1.50 -12.78
N LEU A 228 -20.16 2.67 -13.23
CA LEU A 228 -21.28 2.80 -14.16
C LEU A 228 -21.09 2.01 -15.45
N PHE A 229 -19.84 1.81 -15.92
CA PHE A 229 -19.56 1.07 -17.14
C PHE A 229 -19.89 -0.42 -17.02
N ILE A 230 -19.96 -0.95 -15.79
CA ILE A 230 -20.30 -2.34 -15.53
C ILE A 230 -21.72 -2.65 -16.03
N PRO A 231 -22.80 -2.06 -15.51
CA PRO A 231 -24.16 -2.29 -16.01
C PRO A 231 -24.38 -1.71 -17.42
N LEU A 232 -23.69 -0.62 -17.78
CA LEU A 232 -23.91 0.06 -19.05
C LEU A 232 -23.50 -0.80 -20.26
N LEU A 233 -22.41 -1.55 -20.14
CA LEU A 233 -21.83 -2.31 -21.25
C LEU A 233 -22.05 -3.83 -21.11
N TRP A 234 -22.86 -4.27 -20.15
CA TRP A 234 -23.14 -5.69 -19.95
C TRP A 234 -24.02 -6.22 -21.09
N ASN A 235 -23.79 -7.44 -21.55
CA ASN A 235 -24.46 -8.04 -22.72
C ASN A 235 -24.31 -7.23 -24.03
N THR A 236 -23.15 -6.59 -24.25
CA THR A 236 -22.92 -5.78 -25.48
C THR A 236 -21.80 -6.30 -26.39
N GLN A 237 -21.34 -7.55 -26.19
CA GLN A 237 -20.13 -8.08 -26.81
C GLN A 237 -20.15 -8.17 -28.35
N THR A 238 -21.33 -8.19 -28.98
CA THR A 238 -21.53 -8.05 -30.43
C THR A 238 -22.55 -6.93 -30.73
N LYS A 239 -22.60 -6.47 -31.98
CA LYS A 239 -23.53 -5.40 -32.41
C LYS A 239 -24.99 -5.80 -32.19
N GLU A 240 -25.32 -7.06 -32.43
CA GLU A 240 -26.68 -7.62 -32.30
C GLU A 240 -27.10 -7.63 -30.82
N LEU A 241 -26.22 -8.09 -29.93
CA LEU A 241 -26.49 -8.13 -28.49
C LEU A 241 -26.55 -6.72 -27.89
N ALA A 242 -25.71 -5.80 -28.35
CA ALA A 242 -25.81 -4.39 -27.96
C ALA A 242 -27.16 -3.79 -28.36
N LYS A 243 -27.64 -4.03 -29.59
CA LYS A 243 -28.98 -3.60 -30.02
C LYS A 243 -30.07 -4.21 -29.13
N ALA A 244 -29.99 -5.50 -28.80
CA ALA A 244 -30.94 -6.17 -27.91
C ALA A 244 -30.94 -5.56 -26.50
N LYS A 245 -29.75 -5.31 -25.92
CA LYS A 245 -29.59 -4.66 -24.61
C LYS A 245 -30.22 -3.26 -24.58
N TRP A 246 -30.00 -2.46 -25.62
CA TRP A 246 -30.56 -1.10 -25.65
C TRP A 246 -32.06 -1.08 -25.93
N ARG A 247 -32.60 -2.04 -26.68
CA ARG A 247 -34.06 -2.27 -26.77
C ARG A 247 -34.65 -2.65 -25.42
N LEU A 248 -33.99 -3.52 -24.66
CA LEU A 248 -34.39 -3.89 -23.29
C LEU A 248 -34.37 -2.66 -22.37
N ALA A 249 -33.29 -1.88 -22.40
CA ALA A 249 -33.15 -0.64 -21.63
C ALA A 249 -34.27 0.36 -21.96
N LYS A 250 -34.59 0.55 -23.25
CA LYS A 250 -35.69 1.41 -23.70
C LYS A 250 -37.06 0.90 -23.21
N ARG A 251 -37.30 -0.41 -23.27
CA ARG A 251 -38.52 -1.05 -22.74
C ARG A 251 -38.68 -0.78 -21.24
N TYR A 252 -37.58 -0.82 -20.49
CA TYR A 252 -37.55 -0.59 -19.04
C TYR A 252 -37.00 0.79 -18.67
N LYS A 253 -37.36 1.86 -19.41
CA LYS A 253 -36.85 3.23 -19.16
C LYS A 253 -37.07 3.73 -17.73
N LYS A 254 -38.14 3.31 -17.06
CA LYS A 254 -38.38 3.61 -15.63
C LYS A 254 -37.27 3.05 -14.73
N HIS A 255 -36.72 1.88 -15.04
CA HIS A 255 -35.62 1.29 -14.28
C HIS A 255 -34.36 2.15 -14.39
N ILE A 256 -34.09 2.72 -15.57
CA ILE A 256 -32.96 3.64 -15.77
C ILE A 256 -33.15 4.91 -14.94
N ALA A 257 -34.36 5.50 -14.96
CA ALA A 257 -34.68 6.67 -14.15
C ALA A 257 -34.48 6.40 -12.65
N TYR A 258 -34.90 5.22 -12.17
CA TYR A 258 -34.69 4.82 -10.77
C TYR A 258 -33.21 4.56 -10.44
N ALA A 259 -32.43 3.98 -11.36
CA ALA A 259 -30.99 3.84 -11.17
C ALA A 259 -30.30 5.21 -11.05
N VAL A 260 -30.69 6.19 -11.87
CA VAL A 260 -30.16 7.56 -11.79
C VAL A 260 -30.60 8.25 -10.48
N LEU A 261 -31.89 8.16 -10.13
CA LEU A 261 -32.43 8.73 -8.89
C LEU A 261 -31.71 8.16 -7.65
N PHE A 262 -31.57 6.84 -7.56
CA PHE A 262 -30.91 6.22 -6.42
C PHE A 262 -29.40 6.43 -6.41
N SER A 263 -28.77 6.61 -7.57
CA SER A 263 -27.38 7.08 -7.64
C SER A 263 -27.24 8.49 -7.07
N PHE A 264 -28.16 9.40 -7.40
CA PHE A 264 -28.20 10.73 -6.81
C PHE A 264 -28.43 10.67 -5.29
N ILE A 265 -29.37 9.84 -4.81
CA ILE A 265 -29.59 9.60 -3.38
C ILE A 265 -28.30 9.12 -2.69
N GLY A 266 -27.53 8.24 -3.33
CA GLY A 266 -26.25 7.78 -2.79
C GLY A 266 -25.19 8.88 -2.69
N VAL A 267 -25.21 9.86 -3.59
CA VAL A 267 -24.26 11.00 -3.59
C VAL A 267 -24.71 12.14 -2.67
N LEU A 268 -26.02 12.26 -2.45
CA LEU A 268 -26.66 13.37 -1.75
C LEU A 268 -26.05 13.70 -0.38
N PRO A 269 -25.68 12.74 0.50
CA PRO A 269 -25.08 13.06 1.80
C PRO A 269 -23.82 13.93 1.68
N GLN A 270 -22.97 13.66 0.68
CA GLN A 270 -21.75 14.44 0.46
C GLN A 270 -22.05 15.87 -0.05
N LEU A 271 -23.06 16.00 -0.92
CA LEU A 271 -23.47 17.32 -1.44
C LEU A 271 -24.05 18.20 -0.33
N ILE A 272 -24.84 17.61 0.57
CA ILE A 272 -25.38 18.30 1.75
C ILE A 272 -24.23 18.74 2.66
N TYR A 273 -23.29 17.84 2.97
CA TYR A 273 -22.12 18.17 3.78
C TYR A 273 -21.34 19.35 3.19
N TRP A 274 -21.01 19.32 1.90
CA TRP A 274 -20.29 20.43 1.26
C TRP A 274 -21.10 21.72 1.27
N LYS A 275 -22.42 21.64 1.05
CA LYS A 275 -23.30 22.82 1.09
C LYS A 275 -23.28 23.50 2.47
N ILE A 276 -23.29 22.71 3.54
CA ILE A 276 -23.24 23.22 4.92
C ILE A 276 -21.87 23.83 5.22
N VAL A 277 -20.79 23.10 4.97
CA VAL A 277 -19.44 23.51 5.41
C VAL A 277 -18.87 24.63 4.54
N THR A 278 -19.11 24.60 3.23
CA THR A 278 -18.47 25.50 2.24
C THR A 278 -19.44 26.49 1.60
N GLY A 279 -20.75 26.33 1.79
CA GLY A 279 -21.78 27.09 1.06
C GLY A 279 -22.01 26.62 -0.39
N SER A 280 -21.21 25.67 -0.90
CA SER A 280 -21.27 25.15 -2.28
C SER A 280 -21.59 23.66 -2.32
N PHE A 281 -22.34 23.22 -3.34
CA PHE A 281 -22.67 21.79 -3.49
C PHE A 281 -21.52 20.93 -4.00
N VAL A 282 -20.43 21.53 -4.50
CA VAL A 282 -19.24 20.84 -4.99
C VAL A 282 -18.02 21.57 -4.45
N TYR A 283 -17.05 20.81 -3.93
CA TYR A 283 -15.81 21.34 -3.37
C TYR A 283 -14.59 20.55 -3.87
N ASP A 284 -13.52 21.26 -4.25
CA ASP A 284 -12.27 20.64 -4.64
C ASP A 284 -11.46 20.23 -3.41
N VAL A 285 -11.34 18.92 -3.20
CA VAL A 285 -10.56 18.32 -2.11
C VAL A 285 -9.06 18.21 -2.41
N GLY A 286 -8.58 18.80 -3.51
CA GLY A 286 -7.17 18.94 -3.88
C GLY A 286 -6.60 17.74 -4.63
N SER A 287 -7.42 17.03 -5.39
CA SER A 287 -7.02 15.87 -6.19
C SER A 287 -6.55 16.29 -7.59
N LYS A 288 -5.44 15.72 -8.08
CA LYS A 288 -4.82 16.10 -9.37
C LYS A 288 -4.42 14.86 -10.19
N TRP A 289 -4.51 14.99 -11.52
CA TRP A 289 -4.14 13.95 -12.48
C TRP A 289 -3.28 14.49 -13.62
N ASP A 290 -2.31 13.67 -14.02
CA ASP A 290 -1.38 13.87 -15.13
C ASP A 290 -1.79 12.96 -16.32
N PHE A 291 -2.99 13.17 -16.87
CA PHE A 291 -3.57 12.26 -17.88
C PHE A 291 -2.72 12.09 -19.15
N LEU A 292 -1.96 13.11 -19.54
CA LEU A 292 -1.10 13.06 -20.73
C LEU A 292 0.26 12.41 -20.47
N THR A 293 0.66 12.27 -19.20
CA THR A 293 1.95 11.69 -18.80
C THR A 293 1.74 10.66 -17.68
N PRO A 294 1.04 9.54 -17.96
CA PRO A 294 0.72 8.55 -16.96
C PRO A 294 1.97 7.86 -16.39
N HIS A 295 1.96 7.61 -15.08
CA HIS A 295 3.08 7.05 -14.33
C HIS A 295 3.09 5.52 -14.41
N LEU A 296 3.64 4.93 -15.48
CA LEU A 296 3.77 3.47 -15.65
C LEU A 296 4.53 2.77 -14.51
N ARG A 297 5.31 3.52 -13.71
CA ARG A 297 5.95 3.06 -12.48
C ARG A 297 4.96 2.51 -11.44
N VAL A 298 3.69 2.92 -11.48
CA VAL A 298 2.62 2.33 -10.66
C VAL A 298 2.41 0.83 -10.98
N LEU A 299 2.70 0.41 -12.21
CA LEU A 299 2.56 -0.98 -12.65
C LEU A 299 3.88 -1.76 -12.57
N PHE A 300 4.98 -1.16 -13.03
CA PHE A 300 6.27 -1.85 -13.25
C PHE A 300 7.42 -1.33 -12.38
N GLY A 301 7.21 -0.26 -11.62
CA GLY A 301 8.26 0.37 -10.81
C GLY A 301 8.69 -0.49 -9.62
N TRP A 302 9.95 -0.40 -9.25
CA TRP A 302 10.49 -1.11 -8.08
C TRP A 302 10.06 -0.46 -6.77
N GLU A 303 9.50 0.74 -6.81
CA GLU A 303 9.05 1.49 -5.64
C GLU A 303 7.83 0.82 -4.99
N LYS A 304 6.87 0.38 -5.82
CA LYS A 304 5.60 -0.27 -5.38
C LYS A 304 4.78 -0.87 -6.54
N GLY A 305 5.41 -1.20 -7.66
CA GLY A 305 4.73 -1.60 -8.88
C GLY A 305 3.78 -2.79 -8.69
N TRP A 306 2.55 -2.68 -9.20
CA TRP A 306 1.51 -3.70 -9.08
C TRP A 306 1.99 -5.09 -9.55
N PHE A 307 2.66 -5.15 -10.69
CA PHE A 307 3.15 -6.42 -11.26
C PHE A 307 4.44 -6.93 -10.59
N ILE A 308 5.15 -6.09 -9.85
CA ILE A 308 6.41 -6.46 -9.17
C ILE A 308 6.09 -7.13 -7.83
N TYR A 309 5.24 -6.48 -7.03
CA TYR A 309 4.93 -6.92 -5.67
C TYR A 309 3.73 -7.87 -5.60
N THR A 310 2.87 -7.86 -6.63
CA THR A 310 1.72 -8.77 -6.74
C THR A 310 1.66 -9.40 -8.14
N PRO A 311 2.67 -10.17 -8.55
CA PRO A 311 2.86 -10.63 -9.94
C PRO A 311 1.72 -11.50 -10.49
N ILE A 312 0.89 -12.11 -9.63
CA ILE A 312 -0.32 -12.84 -10.08
C ILE A 312 -1.27 -11.94 -10.89
N THR A 313 -1.23 -10.63 -10.63
CA THR A 313 -2.09 -9.63 -11.29
C THR A 313 -1.76 -9.46 -12.78
N ILE A 314 -0.60 -9.90 -13.24
CA ILE A 314 -0.29 -10.02 -14.67
C ILE A 314 -1.34 -10.91 -15.35
N PHE A 315 -1.75 -12.01 -14.70
CA PHE A 315 -2.78 -12.90 -15.24
C PHE A 315 -4.19 -12.28 -15.22
N PHE A 316 -4.43 -11.23 -14.41
CA PHE A 316 -5.69 -10.48 -14.47
C PHE A 316 -5.80 -9.75 -15.81
N VAL A 317 -4.70 -9.14 -16.24
CA VAL A 317 -4.63 -8.41 -17.52
C VAL A 317 -4.60 -9.36 -18.70
N ILE A 318 -3.78 -10.42 -18.66
CA ILE A 318 -3.76 -11.43 -19.73
C ILE A 318 -5.14 -12.11 -19.87
N GLY A 319 -5.87 -12.27 -18.75
CA GLY A 319 -7.23 -12.78 -18.73
C GLY A 319 -8.21 -12.03 -19.66
N LEU A 320 -7.99 -10.72 -19.88
CA LEU A 320 -8.83 -9.89 -20.74
C LEU A 320 -8.86 -10.39 -22.20
N PHE A 321 -7.83 -11.08 -22.66
CA PHE A 321 -7.80 -11.66 -24.01
C PHE A 321 -8.70 -12.90 -24.15
N PHE A 322 -9.14 -13.51 -23.04
CA PHE A 322 -9.89 -14.76 -23.01
C PHE A 322 -11.38 -14.59 -22.70
N ILE A 323 -11.85 -13.36 -22.51
CA ILE A 323 -13.26 -13.08 -22.18
C ILE A 323 -14.15 -12.80 -23.40
N LYS A 324 -13.65 -12.98 -24.64
CA LYS A 324 -14.34 -12.57 -25.88
C LYS A 324 -15.78 -13.07 -26.02
N LYS A 325 -16.07 -14.29 -25.52
CA LYS A 325 -17.38 -14.93 -25.62
C LYS A 325 -18.36 -14.59 -24.49
N PHE A 326 -17.87 -13.97 -23.41
CA PHE A 326 -18.67 -13.77 -22.22
C PHE A 326 -19.53 -12.50 -22.31
N PRO A 327 -20.72 -12.48 -21.66
CA PRO A 327 -21.63 -11.34 -21.66
C PRO A 327 -21.02 -10.06 -21.08
N PHE A 328 -20.07 -10.20 -20.16
CA PHE A 328 -19.43 -9.10 -19.46
C PHE A 328 -18.20 -8.53 -20.17
N LYS A 329 -17.84 -9.05 -21.36
CA LYS A 329 -16.60 -8.69 -22.08
C LYS A 329 -16.35 -7.18 -22.14
N ASN A 330 -17.29 -6.42 -22.70
CA ASN A 330 -17.11 -4.98 -22.93
C ASN A 330 -17.15 -4.19 -21.61
N SER A 331 -17.97 -4.60 -20.65
CA SER A 331 -17.99 -4.03 -19.29
C SER A 331 -16.64 -4.14 -18.61
N VAL A 332 -16.12 -5.37 -18.50
CA VAL A 332 -14.86 -5.66 -17.83
C VAL A 332 -13.71 -4.98 -18.56
N LEU A 333 -13.64 -5.09 -19.90
CA LEU A 333 -12.54 -4.49 -20.66
C LEU A 333 -12.51 -2.97 -20.50
N THR A 334 -13.65 -2.30 -20.68
CA THR A 334 -13.73 -0.84 -20.57
C THR A 334 -13.42 -0.38 -19.16
N PHE A 335 -14.02 -1.03 -18.15
CA PHE A 335 -13.75 -0.73 -16.75
C PHE A 335 -12.27 -0.91 -16.41
N CYS A 336 -11.67 -2.06 -16.72
CA CYS A 336 -10.27 -2.35 -16.36
C CYS A 336 -9.30 -1.37 -17.01
N LEU A 337 -9.51 -1.02 -18.29
CA LEU A 337 -8.66 -0.05 -19.00
C LEU A 337 -8.79 1.35 -18.39
N LEU A 338 -10.01 1.83 -18.17
CA LEU A 338 -10.24 3.15 -17.56
C LEU A 338 -9.73 3.21 -16.12
N ASN A 339 -9.98 2.17 -15.33
CA ASN A 339 -9.54 2.10 -13.93
C ASN A 339 -8.01 2.14 -13.83
N ILE A 340 -7.31 1.32 -14.62
CA ILE A 340 -5.84 1.34 -14.68
C ILE A 340 -5.37 2.73 -15.13
N TYR A 341 -5.95 3.29 -16.20
CA TYR A 341 -5.56 4.59 -16.73
C TYR A 341 -5.70 5.74 -15.71
N ILE A 342 -6.83 5.81 -15.00
CA ILE A 342 -7.07 6.81 -13.95
C ILE A 342 -6.06 6.65 -12.81
N ILE A 343 -5.77 5.42 -12.41
CA ILE A 343 -4.86 5.12 -11.30
C ILE A 343 -3.41 5.45 -11.64
N ILE A 344 -2.94 5.11 -12.85
CA ILE A 344 -1.58 5.46 -13.27
C ILE A 344 -1.43 6.96 -13.54
N SER A 345 -2.52 7.67 -13.82
CA SER A 345 -2.51 9.11 -14.08
C SER A 345 -2.59 9.97 -12.83
N TRP A 346 -2.71 9.39 -11.63
CA TRP A 346 -2.78 10.16 -10.39
C TRP A 346 -1.45 10.88 -10.11
N HIS A 347 -1.50 12.18 -9.81
CA HIS A 347 -0.32 13.04 -9.70
C HIS A 347 0.66 12.57 -8.60
N ILE A 348 0.13 12.17 -7.43
CA ILE A 348 0.92 11.58 -6.35
C ILE A 348 0.98 10.06 -6.55
N TRP A 349 1.53 9.62 -7.68
CA TRP A 349 1.50 8.23 -8.14
C TRP A 349 2.13 7.23 -7.16
N ARG A 350 2.94 7.69 -6.22
CA ARG A 350 3.46 6.86 -5.13
C ARG A 350 2.37 6.43 -4.15
N TYR A 351 1.18 7.02 -4.13
CA TYR A 351 0.09 6.62 -3.22
C TYR A 351 0.48 6.55 -1.72
N GLY A 352 1.49 7.31 -1.27
CA GLY A 352 2.01 7.28 0.10
C GLY A 352 2.73 5.97 0.45
N GLY A 353 2.80 5.63 1.74
CA GLY A 353 3.31 4.35 2.22
C GLY A 353 2.32 3.22 1.88
N SER A 354 2.74 2.24 1.08
CA SER A 354 1.84 1.18 0.61
C SER A 354 2.57 -0.09 0.17
N TYR A 355 1.99 -1.26 0.48
CA TYR A 355 2.38 -2.53 -0.12
C TYR A 355 1.72 -2.73 -1.49
N SER A 356 2.55 -2.78 -2.55
CA SER A 356 2.08 -2.78 -3.95
C SER A 356 1.17 -1.56 -4.25
N CYS A 357 0.49 -1.55 -5.39
CA CYS A 357 -0.48 -0.51 -5.73
C CYS A 357 -1.81 -0.74 -4.97
N ARG A 358 -2.04 0.02 -3.89
CA ARG A 358 -3.27 -0.08 -3.06
C ARG A 358 -4.54 0.31 -3.79
N ALA A 359 -4.45 1.28 -4.70
CA ALA A 359 -5.61 1.84 -5.40
C ALA A 359 -6.36 0.83 -6.28
N LEU A 360 -5.70 -0.26 -6.72
CA LEU A 360 -6.31 -1.28 -7.58
C LEU A 360 -7.08 -2.35 -6.80
N VAL A 361 -6.81 -2.53 -5.50
CA VAL A 361 -7.30 -3.67 -4.69
C VAL A 361 -8.82 -3.77 -4.67
N GLN A 362 -9.48 -2.64 -4.50
CA GLN A 362 -10.95 -2.57 -4.47
C GLN A 362 -11.61 -3.10 -5.75
N SER A 363 -10.94 -2.95 -6.89
CA SER A 363 -11.48 -3.34 -8.21
C SER A 363 -11.26 -4.82 -8.58
N TYR A 364 -10.60 -5.59 -7.71
CA TYR A 364 -10.31 -7.01 -7.96
C TYR A 364 -11.53 -7.89 -8.28
N PRO A 365 -12.76 -7.65 -7.79
CA PRO A 365 -13.93 -8.43 -8.21
C PRO A 365 -14.19 -8.37 -9.72
N VAL A 366 -13.91 -7.24 -10.36
CA VAL A 366 -14.08 -7.10 -11.82
C VAL A 366 -12.97 -7.83 -12.56
N PHE A 367 -11.73 -7.75 -12.05
CA PHE A 367 -10.59 -8.52 -12.57
C PHE A 367 -10.69 -10.03 -12.31
N ALA A 368 -11.50 -10.47 -11.35
CA ALA A 368 -11.74 -11.89 -11.07
C ALA A 368 -12.35 -12.62 -12.28
N LEU A 369 -13.21 -11.94 -13.05
CA LEU A 369 -13.87 -12.50 -14.23
C LEU A 369 -12.87 -12.89 -15.36
N PRO A 370 -11.99 -12.00 -15.83
CA PRO A 370 -10.96 -12.36 -16.81
C PRO A 370 -9.91 -13.30 -16.23
N PHE A 371 -9.58 -13.18 -14.94
CA PHE A 371 -8.65 -14.08 -14.28
C PHE A 371 -9.17 -15.53 -14.23
N ALA A 372 -10.45 -15.72 -13.89
CA ALA A 372 -11.09 -17.03 -13.95
C ALA A 372 -11.12 -17.61 -15.38
N ALA A 373 -11.33 -16.75 -16.39
CA ALA A 373 -11.34 -17.19 -17.79
C ALA A 373 -9.99 -17.76 -18.26
N ILE A 374 -8.87 -17.15 -17.85
CA ILE A 374 -7.55 -17.70 -18.18
C ILE A 374 -7.24 -18.95 -17.37
N ILE A 375 -7.60 -18.99 -16.08
CA ILE A 375 -7.44 -20.20 -15.25
C ILE A 375 -8.17 -21.37 -15.89
N GLN A 376 -9.46 -21.23 -16.22
CA GLN A 376 -10.24 -22.28 -16.86
C GLN A 376 -9.57 -22.74 -18.15
N LYS A 377 -9.09 -21.81 -18.98
CA LYS A 377 -8.43 -22.15 -20.24
C LYS A 377 -7.11 -22.92 -20.03
N ILE A 378 -6.31 -22.55 -19.03
CA ILE A 378 -5.06 -23.22 -18.69
C ILE A 378 -5.32 -24.60 -18.07
N SER A 379 -6.37 -24.75 -17.26
CA SER A 379 -6.73 -26.02 -16.61
C SER A 379 -7.01 -27.16 -17.59
N PHE A 380 -7.38 -26.84 -18.83
CA PHE A 380 -7.56 -27.79 -19.95
C PHE A 380 -6.30 -28.03 -20.79
N LYS A 381 -5.14 -27.50 -20.41
CA LYS A 381 -3.87 -27.63 -21.15
C LYS A 381 -2.81 -28.37 -20.33
N LYS A 382 -1.81 -28.93 -21.02
CA LYS A 382 -0.67 -29.64 -20.39
C LYS A 382 0.13 -28.77 -19.39
N TRP A 383 0.12 -27.46 -19.60
CA TRP A 383 0.82 -26.47 -18.77
C TRP A 383 0.12 -26.15 -17.44
N ARG A 384 -1.03 -26.79 -17.13
CA ARG A 384 -1.79 -26.53 -15.90
C ARG A 384 -0.97 -26.71 -14.63
N PHE A 385 -0.11 -27.74 -14.57
CA PHE A 385 0.69 -28.03 -13.39
C PHE A 385 1.75 -26.95 -13.15
N ILE A 386 2.38 -26.44 -14.20
CA ILE A 386 3.33 -25.32 -14.11
C ILE A 386 2.62 -24.07 -13.58
N PHE A 387 1.40 -23.79 -14.07
CA PHE A 387 0.61 -22.67 -13.58
C PHE A 387 0.22 -22.85 -12.09
N TYR A 388 -0.17 -24.05 -11.67
CA TYR A 388 -0.50 -24.31 -10.25
C TYR A 388 0.72 -24.18 -9.34
N ILE A 389 1.88 -24.72 -9.75
CA ILE A 389 3.15 -24.59 -9.01
C ILE A 389 3.53 -23.11 -8.90
N LEU A 390 3.45 -22.36 -10.00
CA LEU A 390 3.69 -20.92 -9.99
C LEU A 390 2.71 -20.19 -9.07
N GLY A 391 1.42 -20.53 -9.11
CA GLY A 391 0.41 -19.95 -8.23
C GLY A 391 0.70 -20.19 -6.75
N ILE A 392 1.10 -21.41 -6.37
CA ILE A 392 1.50 -21.75 -4.99
C ILE A 392 2.74 -20.96 -4.59
N TYR A 393 3.74 -20.88 -5.47
CA TYR A 393 4.95 -20.09 -5.24
C TYR A 393 4.61 -18.61 -5.01
N LEU A 394 3.79 -18.00 -5.87
CA LEU A 394 3.41 -16.59 -5.75
C LEU A 394 2.57 -16.31 -4.50
N LEU A 395 1.71 -17.25 -4.10
CA LEU A 395 0.98 -17.19 -2.84
C LEU A 395 1.97 -17.18 -1.66
N PHE A 396 2.93 -18.10 -1.64
CA PHE A 396 3.96 -18.14 -0.61
C PHE A 396 4.78 -16.85 -0.56
N VAL A 397 5.23 -16.35 -1.72
CA VAL A 397 5.99 -15.10 -1.83
C VAL A 397 5.19 -13.93 -1.25
N ASN A 398 3.92 -13.79 -1.60
CA ASN A 398 3.08 -12.71 -1.09
C ASN A 398 2.85 -12.80 0.42
N LEU A 399 2.51 -13.98 0.96
CA LEU A 399 2.33 -14.15 2.41
C LEU A 399 3.62 -13.85 3.18
N PHE A 400 4.78 -14.21 2.62
CA PHE A 400 6.08 -13.88 3.18
C PHE A 400 6.34 -12.37 3.14
N GLN A 401 6.10 -11.72 1.99
CA GLN A 401 6.34 -10.31 1.79
C GLN A 401 5.41 -9.40 2.60
N ILE A 402 4.16 -9.80 2.86
CA ILE A 402 3.28 -9.08 3.79
C ILE A 402 3.95 -8.98 5.16
N ARG A 403 4.55 -10.08 5.66
CA ARG A 403 5.29 -10.04 6.93
C ARG A 403 6.52 -9.15 6.83
N GLN A 404 7.25 -9.18 5.71
CA GLN A 404 8.39 -8.28 5.50
C GLN A 404 7.97 -6.80 5.50
N TYR A 405 6.85 -6.46 4.85
CA TYR A 405 6.33 -5.11 4.76
C TYR A 405 5.94 -4.57 6.13
N ASN A 406 5.20 -5.34 6.93
CA ASN A 406 4.78 -4.90 8.26
C ASN A 406 5.91 -4.93 9.30
N LYS A 407 7.03 -5.60 9.01
CA LYS A 407 8.30 -5.46 9.75
C LYS A 407 9.21 -4.38 9.16
N THR A 408 8.73 -3.59 8.20
CA THR A 408 9.47 -2.54 7.48
C THR A 408 10.64 -3.04 6.62
N ILE A 409 11.04 -4.33 6.70
CA ILE A 409 12.02 -5.01 5.82
C ILE A 409 11.74 -4.69 4.35
N LEU A 410 10.51 -4.88 3.92
CA LEU A 410 10.05 -4.32 2.66
C LEU A 410 9.60 -2.89 2.96
N HIS A 411 10.52 -1.94 2.77
CA HIS A 411 10.29 -0.56 3.17
C HIS A 411 9.06 0.00 2.46
N TYR A 412 8.20 0.73 3.19
CA TYR A 412 6.93 1.23 2.67
C TYR A 412 7.09 2.34 1.61
N ASP A 413 8.33 2.79 1.41
CA ASP A 413 8.70 3.83 0.46
C ASP A 413 10.15 3.67 -0.05
N HIS A 414 10.57 4.38 -1.11
CA HIS A 414 11.96 4.38 -1.60
C HIS A 414 12.56 3.01 -2.02
N MET A 415 11.73 1.97 -2.15
CA MET A 415 12.18 0.68 -2.64
C MET A 415 12.82 0.80 -4.02
N ASN A 416 13.90 0.05 -4.24
CA ASN A 416 14.58 -0.05 -5.53
C ASN A 416 14.92 -1.51 -5.85
N ARG A 417 15.33 -1.76 -7.09
CA ARG A 417 15.65 -3.11 -7.60
C ARG A 417 16.73 -3.82 -6.78
N ARG A 418 17.79 -3.10 -6.40
CA ARG A 418 18.97 -3.68 -5.74
C ARG A 418 18.57 -4.15 -4.35
N TYR A 419 17.93 -3.28 -3.58
CA TYR A 419 17.44 -3.64 -2.26
C TYR A 419 16.42 -4.77 -2.31
N TYR A 420 15.40 -4.67 -3.17
CA TYR A 420 14.39 -5.72 -3.35
C TYR A 420 15.02 -7.09 -3.64
N SER A 421 16.02 -7.14 -4.53
CA SER A 421 16.71 -8.39 -4.87
C SER A 421 17.42 -9.04 -3.68
N ARG A 422 17.91 -8.25 -2.71
CA ARG A 422 18.59 -8.77 -1.52
C ARG A 422 17.65 -9.26 -0.44
N ILE A 423 16.53 -8.57 -0.29
CA ILE A 423 15.54 -8.96 0.71
C ILE A 423 14.56 -10.00 0.18
N TYR A 424 14.61 -10.38 -1.10
CA TYR A 424 13.68 -11.33 -1.67
C TYR A 424 13.68 -12.65 -0.90
N LEU A 425 12.58 -12.92 -0.18
CA LEU A 425 12.43 -14.07 0.73
C LEU A 425 13.48 -14.16 1.84
N ASN A 426 14.11 -13.04 2.21
CA ASN A 426 15.04 -12.95 3.35
C ASN A 426 14.36 -12.28 4.56
N PRO A 427 14.13 -13.01 5.67
CA PRO A 427 13.45 -12.45 6.84
C PRO A 427 14.37 -11.58 7.71
N ASN A 428 15.70 -11.65 7.53
CA ASN A 428 16.69 -11.00 8.38
C ASN A 428 17.78 -10.36 7.48
N PRO A 429 17.50 -9.23 6.81
CA PRO A 429 18.52 -8.54 6.02
C PRO A 429 19.65 -8.02 6.91
N SER A 430 20.89 -8.09 6.41
CA SER A 430 22.05 -7.52 7.10
C SER A 430 22.08 -5.99 6.98
N PRO A 431 22.84 -5.27 7.82
CA PRO A 431 23.11 -3.84 7.64
C PRO A 431 23.60 -3.48 6.23
N LEU A 432 24.46 -4.31 5.65
CA LEU A 432 24.92 -4.16 4.26
C LEU A 432 23.80 -4.31 3.24
N ASP A 433 22.81 -5.17 3.49
CA ASP A 433 21.62 -5.26 2.64
C ASP A 433 20.80 -3.98 2.72
N MET A 434 20.59 -3.44 3.91
CA MET A 434 19.81 -2.22 4.11
C MET A 434 20.44 -0.99 3.46
N SER A 435 21.77 -0.88 3.46
CA SER A 435 22.45 0.25 2.80
C SER A 435 22.04 0.41 1.33
N LEU A 436 21.63 -0.68 0.65
CA LEU A 436 21.19 -0.64 -0.74
C LEU A 436 19.88 0.12 -0.98
N LEU A 437 19.17 0.55 0.08
CA LEU A 437 18.08 1.51 -0.06
C LEU A 437 18.56 2.88 -0.51
N ASP A 438 19.76 3.28 -0.06
CA ASP A 438 20.29 4.63 -0.27
C ASP A 438 21.55 4.66 -1.13
N THR A 439 22.27 3.54 -1.26
CA THR A 439 23.47 3.45 -2.08
C THR A 439 23.40 2.36 -3.14
N ASP A 440 24.07 2.66 -4.23
CA ASP A 440 24.28 1.77 -5.36
C ASP A 440 25.57 0.95 -5.20
N GLU A 441 26.40 1.28 -4.21
CA GLU A 441 27.76 0.80 -4.05
C GLU A 441 27.80 -0.44 -3.18
N ARG A 442 28.21 -1.58 -3.76
CA ARG A 442 28.38 -2.82 -3.01
C ARG A 442 29.43 -3.74 -3.58
N LEU A 443 30.26 -4.23 -2.68
CA LEU A 443 31.18 -5.33 -2.95
C LEU A 443 30.49 -6.68 -2.66
N TYR A 444 30.38 -7.55 -3.67
CA TYR A 444 29.64 -8.82 -3.56
C TYR A 444 30.47 -9.96 -2.97
N ASN A 445 31.78 -9.94 -3.17
CA ASN A 445 32.68 -10.98 -2.70
C ASN A 445 34.00 -10.37 -2.24
N GLU A 446 34.15 -10.29 -0.93
CA GLU A 446 35.36 -9.78 -0.28
C GLU A 446 36.52 -10.78 -0.28
N LYS A 447 36.30 -12.08 -0.57
CA LYS A 447 37.35 -13.12 -0.44
C LYS A 447 38.57 -12.89 -1.33
N LYS A 448 38.38 -12.19 -2.45
CA LYS A 448 39.44 -11.88 -3.42
C LYS A 448 40.16 -10.55 -3.13
N TYR A 449 39.85 -9.92 -2.00
CA TYR A 449 40.36 -8.61 -1.63
C TYR A 449 41.16 -8.71 -0.34
N HIS A 450 42.26 -7.98 -0.29
CA HIS A 450 42.98 -7.71 0.94
C HIS A 450 42.18 -6.67 1.75
N LYS A 451 42.13 -6.85 3.07
CA LYS A 451 41.40 -5.97 3.99
C LYS A 451 42.38 -5.41 4.99
N GLU A 452 42.34 -4.10 5.18
CA GLU A 452 43.14 -3.41 6.18
C GLU A 452 42.24 -2.48 6.97
N ILE A 453 42.28 -2.60 8.29
CA ILE A 453 41.51 -1.73 9.18
C ILE A 453 42.33 -0.45 9.35
N ILE A 454 41.79 0.67 8.87
CA ILE A 454 42.45 1.97 8.93
C ILE A 454 41.97 2.81 10.11
N VAL A 455 40.76 2.54 10.60
CA VAL A 455 40.22 3.14 11.83
C VAL A 455 39.42 2.07 12.57
N ASP A 456 39.70 1.93 13.86
CA ASP A 456 38.98 1.06 14.79
C ASP A 456 38.79 1.84 16.11
N ILE A 457 37.60 2.42 16.30
CA ILE A 457 37.25 3.23 17.47
C ILE A 457 36.19 2.48 18.26
N ASP A 458 36.62 1.94 19.40
CA ASP A 458 35.75 1.25 20.36
C ASP A 458 35.15 2.21 21.41
N SER A 459 35.49 3.50 21.35
CA SER A 459 34.94 4.50 22.26
C SER A 459 33.52 4.92 21.89
N THR A 460 32.78 5.36 22.91
CA THR A 460 31.42 5.86 22.77
C THR A 460 31.44 7.38 22.53
N LEU A 461 30.82 7.83 21.44
CA LEU A 461 30.68 9.24 21.09
C LEU A 461 29.22 9.68 21.30
N ASN A 462 29.01 10.66 22.18
CA ASN A 462 27.71 11.31 22.36
C ASN A 462 27.62 12.49 21.39
N ILE A 463 26.53 12.55 20.63
CA ILE A 463 26.38 13.51 19.55
C ILE A 463 25.05 14.25 19.72
N GLN A 464 25.14 15.57 19.67
CA GLN A 464 24.00 16.47 19.53
C GLN A 464 24.21 17.34 18.29
N ILE A 465 23.17 17.42 17.46
CA ILE A 465 23.21 18.13 16.18
C ILE A 465 21.95 18.96 16.07
N THR A 466 22.11 20.26 15.77
CA THR A 466 20.99 21.16 15.51
C THR A 466 20.39 20.87 14.13
N PRO A 467 19.11 21.22 13.88
CA PRO A 467 18.48 20.96 12.59
C PRO A 467 19.29 21.54 11.41
N TYR A 468 19.40 20.78 10.32
CA TYR A 468 20.12 21.16 9.10
C TYR A 468 21.65 21.33 9.26
N SER A 469 22.22 20.74 10.33
CA SER A 469 23.67 20.71 10.54
C SER A 469 24.23 19.29 10.50
N SER A 470 25.56 19.19 10.59
CA SER A 470 26.30 17.93 10.64
C SER A 470 27.37 17.95 11.73
N ASN A 471 27.78 16.76 12.18
CA ASN A 471 28.85 16.57 13.14
C ASN A 471 29.85 15.55 12.60
N LEU A 472 31.12 15.97 12.47
CA LEU A 472 32.21 15.15 11.95
C LEU A 472 32.65 14.11 12.99
N LEU A 473 32.60 12.84 12.61
CA LEU A 473 33.05 11.73 13.46
C LEU A 473 34.53 11.42 13.26
N ILE A 474 34.93 11.28 11.99
CA ILE A 474 36.26 10.84 11.60
C ILE A 474 36.67 11.59 10.33
N GLU A 475 37.92 12.04 10.30
CA GLU A 475 38.63 12.42 9.08
C GLU A 475 39.94 11.63 9.03
N THR A 476 40.22 10.96 7.91
CA THR A 476 41.46 10.20 7.74
C THR A 476 41.98 10.30 6.29
N LYS A 477 43.30 10.31 6.11
CA LYS A 477 43.91 10.31 4.78
C LYS A 477 43.83 8.92 4.15
N ILE A 478 43.52 8.88 2.85
CA ILE A 478 43.58 7.64 2.08
C ILE A 478 45.05 7.37 1.76
N ARG A 479 45.63 6.27 2.27
CA ARG A 479 47.07 6.00 2.11
C ARG A 479 47.41 5.49 0.70
N GLN A 480 48.48 6.02 0.11
CA GLN A 480 48.95 5.70 -1.26
C GLN A 480 49.51 4.27 -1.41
N ASP A 481 50.18 3.74 -0.40
CA ASP A 481 50.76 2.38 -0.36
C ASP A 481 49.68 1.29 -0.51
N LEU A 482 48.46 1.58 -0.09
CA LEU A 482 47.28 0.72 -0.22
C LEU A 482 46.61 0.81 -1.61
N LEU A 483 47.01 1.76 -2.45
CA LEU A 483 46.44 2.05 -3.78
C LEU A 483 47.40 1.62 -4.91
N THR A 484 48.24 0.62 -4.62
CA THR A 484 49.49 0.24 -5.29
C THR A 484 49.42 -0.07 -6.79
N ASP A 485 48.23 -0.09 -7.40
CA ASP A 485 48.08 -0.29 -8.84
C ASP A 485 46.97 0.57 -9.45
N LYS A 486 47.23 1.13 -10.64
CA LYS A 486 46.35 2.13 -11.30
C LYS A 486 45.08 1.54 -11.93
N LYS A 487 44.83 0.23 -11.79
CA LYS A 487 43.70 -0.49 -12.41
C LYS A 487 42.90 -1.38 -11.44
N LEU A 488 43.15 -1.30 -10.14
CA LEU A 488 42.54 -2.21 -9.15
C LEU A 488 41.30 -1.61 -8.50
N ASP A 489 40.34 -2.48 -8.20
CA ASP A 489 39.04 -2.14 -7.63
C ASP A 489 39.19 -1.88 -6.11
N ASN A 490 39.14 -0.60 -5.70
CA ASN A 490 39.37 -0.14 -4.33
C ASN A 490 38.07 0.30 -3.65
N TRP A 491 37.91 -0.07 -2.39
CA TRP A 491 36.69 0.18 -1.62
C TRP A 491 37.01 0.54 -0.17
N ILE A 492 36.12 1.29 0.46
CA ILE A 492 36.01 1.43 1.90
C ILE A 492 34.74 0.74 2.36
N LYS A 493 34.83 0.00 3.46
CA LYS A 493 33.71 -0.51 4.21
C LYS A 493 33.63 0.25 5.51
N VAL A 494 32.46 0.80 5.81
CA VAL A 494 32.15 1.46 7.08
C VAL A 494 31.24 0.53 7.87
N GLU A 495 31.53 0.34 9.15
CA GLU A 495 30.71 -0.37 10.12
C GLU A 495 30.60 0.50 11.38
N SER A 496 29.41 0.60 11.97
CA SER A 496 29.19 1.38 13.20
C SER A 496 27.89 0.97 13.88
N ALA A 497 27.85 1.06 15.20
CA ALA A 497 26.63 0.89 16.00
C ALA A 497 26.12 2.27 16.45
N ILE A 498 24.85 2.60 16.15
CA ILE A 498 24.28 3.92 16.44
C ILE A 498 22.95 3.76 17.17
N GLN A 499 22.85 4.40 18.33
CA GLN A 499 21.61 4.59 19.06
C GLN A 499 21.10 6.02 18.85
N VAL A 500 19.85 6.17 18.46
CA VAL A 500 19.24 7.48 18.24
C VAL A 500 18.12 7.69 19.24
N ASN A 501 18.23 8.75 20.04
CA ASN A 501 17.24 9.14 21.05
C ASN A 501 16.25 10.17 20.46
N GLN A 502 16.75 11.07 19.61
CA GLN A 502 15.94 12.10 18.93
C GLN A 502 16.35 12.24 17.45
N GLY A 503 15.39 12.54 16.58
CA GLY A 503 15.64 12.80 15.16
C GLY A 503 15.86 11.56 14.28
N PHE A 504 15.46 10.38 14.72
CA PHE A 504 15.72 9.10 14.06
C PHE A 504 15.30 9.03 12.58
N SER A 505 14.09 9.52 12.26
CA SER A 505 13.54 9.47 10.89
C SER A 505 14.14 10.48 9.92
N SER A 506 14.86 11.50 10.42
CA SER A 506 15.44 12.58 9.60
C SER A 506 16.96 12.61 9.60
N SER A 507 17.61 11.58 10.14
CA SER A 507 19.06 11.58 10.33
C SER A 507 19.76 10.56 9.45
N TYR A 508 21.01 10.86 9.11
CA TYR A 508 21.80 10.11 8.15
C TYR A 508 23.25 9.99 8.62
N ILE A 509 23.87 8.85 8.33
CA ILE A 509 25.33 8.71 8.33
C ILE A 509 25.84 8.94 6.91
N ASN A 510 26.79 9.85 6.77
CA ASN A 510 27.33 10.27 5.49
C ASN A 510 28.82 9.95 5.45
N SER A 511 29.28 9.53 4.27
CA SER A 511 30.69 9.31 3.99
C SER A 511 31.11 10.10 2.76
N GLU A 512 32.23 10.81 2.86
CA GLU A 512 32.79 11.63 1.80
C GLU A 512 34.21 11.21 1.47
N LEU A 513 34.53 11.21 0.17
CA LEU A 513 35.89 11.24 -0.34
C LEU A 513 36.11 12.63 -0.92
N GLN A 514 37.11 13.37 -0.43
CA GLN A 514 37.42 14.72 -0.88
C GLN A 514 38.85 14.82 -1.38
N ILE A 515 39.05 15.44 -2.55
CA ILE A 515 40.36 15.86 -3.07
C ILE A 515 40.23 17.27 -3.67
N GLY A 516 40.93 18.25 -3.09
CA GLY A 516 40.69 19.66 -3.41
C GLY A 516 39.20 20.02 -3.28
N ASP A 517 38.63 20.55 -4.37
CA ASP A 517 37.20 20.90 -4.46
C ASP A 517 36.29 19.74 -4.92
N THR A 518 36.87 18.59 -5.27
CA THR A 518 36.09 17.43 -5.74
C THR A 518 35.67 16.57 -4.56
N ILE A 519 34.36 16.39 -4.38
CA ILE A 519 33.77 15.56 -3.31
C ILE A 519 32.90 14.48 -3.93
N LYS A 520 33.16 13.22 -3.56
CA LYS A 520 32.22 12.12 -3.75
C LYS A 520 31.53 11.86 -2.42
N HIS A 521 30.20 11.85 -2.42
CA HIS A 521 29.40 11.71 -1.21
C HIS A 521 28.50 10.46 -1.30
N ASN A 522 28.35 9.76 -0.19
CA ASN A 522 27.41 8.66 -0.01
C ASN A 522 26.65 8.89 1.30
N LYS A 523 25.33 8.64 1.29
CA LYS A 523 24.41 9.01 2.37
C LYS A 523 23.52 7.83 2.70
N ILE A 524 23.58 7.36 3.94
CA ILE A 524 22.77 6.22 4.40
C ILE A 524 21.85 6.71 5.51
N ARG A 525 20.55 6.41 5.41
CA ARG A 525 19.56 6.79 6.42
C ARG A 525 19.78 6.00 7.71
N LEU A 526 19.56 6.65 8.86
CA LEU A 526 19.57 5.97 10.15
C LEU A 526 18.27 5.20 10.37
N PHE A 527 17.12 5.76 9.96
CA PHE A 527 15.85 5.04 9.95
C PHE A 527 15.83 3.99 8.83
N SER A 528 16.33 2.80 9.14
CA SER A 528 16.36 1.64 8.27
C SER A 528 15.29 0.62 8.64
N PRO A 529 14.93 -0.29 7.72
CA PRO A 529 13.93 -1.32 7.91
C PRO A 529 13.98 -2.19 9.18
N ILE A 530 15.17 -2.49 9.71
CA ILE A 530 15.29 -3.29 10.94
C ILE A 530 15.62 -2.44 12.17
N SER A 531 15.84 -1.14 11.97
CA SER A 531 16.29 -0.29 13.05
C SER A 531 15.13 0.12 13.95
N GLN A 532 15.38 0.14 15.25
CA GLN A 532 14.40 0.52 16.27
C GLN A 532 14.82 1.83 16.91
N ASN A 533 13.85 2.75 17.03
CA ASN A 533 14.08 4.03 17.69
C ASN A 533 14.46 3.81 19.17
N GLY A 534 15.42 4.57 19.68
CA GLY A 534 15.90 4.42 21.06
C GLY A 534 16.79 3.20 21.34
N GLN A 535 16.95 2.27 20.38
CA GLN A 535 17.88 1.13 20.51
C GLN A 535 19.17 1.36 19.73
N THR A 536 20.22 0.62 20.10
CA THR A 536 21.46 0.56 19.31
C THR A 536 21.23 -0.27 18.06
N ASN A 537 21.51 0.31 16.89
CA ASN A 537 21.34 -0.33 15.59
C ASN A 537 22.67 -0.44 14.86
N GLU A 538 22.90 -1.56 14.18
CA GLU A 538 24.10 -1.79 13.39
C GLU A 538 23.95 -1.22 11.97
N TYR A 539 24.96 -0.48 11.52
CA TYR A 539 25.04 0.09 10.18
C TYR A 539 26.31 -0.40 9.50
N ALA A 540 26.18 -0.80 8.24
CA ALA A 540 27.31 -1.15 7.42
C ALA A 540 27.05 -0.79 5.96
N PHE A 541 28.05 -0.24 5.27
CA PHE A 541 27.94 0.08 3.85
C PHE A 541 29.31 0.16 3.18
N TYR A 542 29.30 0.10 1.86
CA TYR A 542 30.50 0.26 1.04
C TYR A 542 30.54 1.63 0.39
N MET A 543 31.75 2.09 0.12
CA MET A 543 32.03 3.21 -0.75
C MET A 543 33.17 2.85 -1.71
N LYS A 544 32.93 2.92 -3.01
CA LYS A 544 33.98 2.69 -4.01
C LYS A 544 34.93 3.89 -4.02
N ILE A 545 36.23 3.66 -4.10
CA ILE A 545 37.22 4.73 -4.27
C ILE A 545 37.57 4.84 -5.76
N PRO A 546 37.22 5.94 -6.44
CA PRO A 546 37.68 6.19 -7.80
C PRO A 546 39.20 6.44 -7.86
N ASP A 547 39.83 6.09 -8.97
CA ASP A 547 41.29 6.13 -9.14
C ASP A 547 41.93 7.51 -8.97
N TYR A 548 41.17 8.60 -9.05
CA TYR A 548 41.65 9.97 -8.88
C TYR A 548 41.53 10.48 -7.43
N PHE A 549 40.92 9.73 -6.51
CA PHE A 549 40.84 10.09 -5.08
C PHE A 549 42.02 9.57 -4.25
N LYS A 550 43.13 9.18 -4.90
CA LYS A 550 44.27 8.50 -4.25
C LYS A 550 45.03 9.34 -3.22
N GLU A 551 44.87 10.67 -3.26
CA GLU A 551 45.48 11.61 -2.30
C GLU A 551 44.42 12.37 -1.48
N GLY A 552 43.18 11.87 -1.49
CA GLY A 552 42.06 12.50 -0.81
C GLY A 552 41.95 12.16 0.68
N PHE A 553 40.98 12.81 1.32
CA PHE A 553 40.53 12.53 2.67
C PHE A 553 39.23 11.74 2.63
N PHE A 554 39.10 10.75 3.51
CA PHE A 554 37.84 10.13 3.84
C PHE A 554 37.26 10.81 5.09
N ARG A 555 36.00 11.27 5.01
CA ARG A 555 35.26 11.84 6.13
C ARG A 555 34.02 11.03 6.42
N LEU A 556 33.73 10.81 7.70
CA LEU A 556 32.50 10.22 8.18
C LEU A 556 31.82 11.21 9.11
N HIS A 557 30.54 11.51 8.87
CA HIS A 557 29.80 12.47 9.67
C HIS A 557 28.32 12.10 9.76
N ILE A 558 27.65 12.51 10.83
CA ILE A 558 26.19 12.41 10.95
C ILE A 558 25.58 13.76 10.58
N SER A 559 24.44 13.72 9.90
CA SER A 559 23.66 14.92 9.56
C SER A 559 22.19 14.72 9.90
N SER A 560 21.51 15.79 10.32
CA SER A 560 20.05 15.78 10.47
C SER A 560 19.36 16.76 9.53
N SER A 561 18.35 16.29 8.79
CA SER A 561 17.52 17.11 7.91
C SER A 561 16.20 17.49 8.58
N GLY A 562 16.21 18.56 9.37
CA GLY A 562 14.99 19.22 9.83
C GLY A 562 14.48 18.86 11.23
N SER A 563 15.20 18.05 12.00
CA SER A 563 14.95 17.93 13.44
C SER A 563 16.25 17.89 14.23
N GLU A 564 16.20 18.15 15.53
CA GLU A 564 17.36 17.92 16.39
C GLU A 564 17.70 16.43 16.40
N PHE A 565 19.00 16.14 16.36
CA PHE A 565 19.49 14.78 16.53
C PHE A 565 20.24 14.68 17.84
N GLU A 566 19.87 13.67 18.63
CA GLU A 566 20.58 13.26 19.82
C GLU A 566 20.79 11.75 19.75
N GLY A 567 22.03 11.32 19.92
CA GLY A 567 22.35 9.91 19.83
C GLY A 567 23.76 9.57 20.28
N ILE A 568 24.03 8.26 20.26
CA ILE A 568 25.27 7.66 20.71
C ILE A 568 25.82 6.82 19.55
N VAL A 569 27.07 7.07 19.15
CA VAL A 569 27.79 6.28 18.15
C VAL A 569 28.87 5.46 18.84
N LYS A 570 28.96 4.18 18.47
CA LYS A 570 29.90 3.20 19.02
C LYS A 570 30.51 2.37 17.90
N ASN A 571 31.65 1.73 18.20
CA ASN A 571 32.26 0.69 17.38
C ASN A 571 32.49 1.12 15.92
N ILE A 572 33.02 2.32 15.70
CA ILE A 572 33.26 2.79 14.33
C ILE A 572 34.47 2.07 13.77
N LYS A 573 34.24 1.30 12.72
CA LYS A 573 35.27 0.54 12.02
C LYS A 573 35.27 0.91 10.54
N ILE A 574 36.43 1.37 10.07
CA ILE A 574 36.66 1.70 8.66
C ILE A 574 37.71 0.74 8.12
N THR A 575 37.30 -0.09 7.17
CA THR A 575 38.17 -1.08 6.52
C THR A 575 38.40 -0.68 5.07
N TYR A 576 39.66 -0.53 4.69
CA TYR A 576 40.08 -0.39 3.32
C TYR A 576 40.18 -1.77 2.66
N ILE A 577 39.66 -1.89 1.44
CA ILE A 577 39.52 -3.17 0.73
C ILE A 577 40.07 -3.01 -0.71
N ASN A 578 41.13 -3.74 -1.04
CA ASN A 578 41.81 -3.68 -2.34
C ASN A 578 41.92 -5.07 -2.97
N LYS A 579 41.63 -5.15 -4.27
CA LYS A 579 41.80 -6.36 -5.07
C LYS A 579 43.27 -6.52 -5.50
N ARG A 580 44.09 -7.36 -4.85
CA ARG A 580 45.41 -7.71 -5.40
C ARG A 580 45.26 -8.61 -6.63
N LEU A 581 46.06 -8.37 -7.68
CA LEU A 581 46.32 -9.40 -8.69
C LEU A 581 47.05 -10.56 -8.00
N SER A 582 46.59 -11.79 -8.20
CA SER A 582 47.38 -12.97 -7.85
C SER A 582 48.67 -12.89 -8.64
N ARG A 583 49.78 -12.55 -7.98
CA ARG A 583 51.11 -12.88 -8.48
C ARG A 583 51.26 -14.39 -8.34
N ASP A 584 50.76 -15.14 -9.31
CA ASP A 584 51.08 -16.56 -9.44
C ASP A 584 51.39 -16.87 -10.90
N ARG A 585 52.59 -17.43 -11.08
CA ARG A 585 53.26 -17.95 -12.28
C ARG A 585 54.12 -16.95 -13.07
N ASP A 586 55.27 -16.61 -12.46
CA ASP A 586 56.54 -16.87 -13.15
C ASP A 586 56.97 -18.31 -12.84
#